data_AF-A0AA92I0X1-F1
#
_entry.id   AF-A0AA92I0X1-F1
#
_cell.length_a   1.000
_cell.length_b   1.000
_cell.length_c   1.000
_cell.angle_alpha   90.00
_cell.angle_beta   90.00
_cell.angle_gamma   90.00
#
_symmetry.space_group_name_H-M   'P 1'
#
loop_
_entity.id
_entity.type
_entity.pdbx_description
1 polymer ?
#
loop_
_entity_poly.entity_id
_entity_poly.type
_entity_poly.pdbx_seq_one_letter_code
_entity_poly.pdbx_strand_id
1 'polypeptide(L)'
;MTGSAGAQPRPFPAPLALISHRLDELERRHDDTPPRGVLRTALLDGTDRHATLARAAMLRLHDRLAAEARQGAAQRRRTLPADRTAGDAWLSRLAAALAYHRNAASILFLAEA
;
A
#
# COMPACT_ATOMS: atom_id res chain seq x y z
N MET A 1 -12.86 11.66 -27.40
CA MET A 1 -13.69 11.15 -26.29
C MET A 1 -12.78 10.91 -25.09
N THR A 2 -12.59 11.93 -24.26
CA THR A 2 -11.73 11.87 -23.07
C THR A 2 -12.55 11.35 -21.89
N GLY A 3 -12.24 10.13 -21.45
CA GLY A 3 -12.81 9.55 -20.25
C GLY A 3 -12.45 10.39 -19.04
N SER A 4 -13.47 10.97 -18.40
CA SER A 4 -13.34 11.51 -17.05
C SER A 4 -13.02 10.33 -16.14
N ALA A 5 -11.75 10.19 -15.76
CA ALA A 5 -11.37 9.38 -14.62
C ALA A 5 -12.07 9.99 -13.40
N GLY A 6 -13.17 9.37 -12.98
CA GLY A 6 -13.92 9.77 -11.80
C GLY A 6 -12.95 9.87 -10.63
N ALA A 7 -12.71 11.08 -10.16
CA ALA A 7 -12.00 11.30 -8.92
C ALA A 7 -12.72 10.48 -7.85
N GLN A 8 -12.03 9.50 -7.25
CA GLN A 8 -12.61 8.75 -6.14
C GLN A 8 -13.09 9.76 -5.09
N PRO A 9 -14.34 9.62 -4.60
CA PRO A 9 -14.87 10.52 -3.60
C PRO A 9 -13.91 10.52 -2.41
N ARG A 10 -13.48 11.72 -1.99
CA ARG A 10 -12.73 11.86 -0.75
C ARG A 10 -13.56 11.21 0.35
N PRO A 11 -13.00 10.30 1.16
CA PRO A 11 -13.76 9.65 2.21
C PRO A 11 -14.22 10.74 3.20
N PHE A 12 -15.51 11.05 3.19
CA PHE A 12 -16.10 11.98 4.14
C PHE A 12 -15.79 11.50 5.56
N PRO A 13 -15.36 12.37 6.48
CA PRO A 13 -15.20 11.98 7.87
C PRO A 13 -16.54 11.43 8.38
N ALA A 14 -16.48 10.32 9.10
CA ALA A 14 -17.67 9.77 9.72
C ALA A 14 -18.21 10.79 10.73
N PRO A 15 -19.53 10.87 10.91
CA PRO A 15 -20.10 11.72 11.94
C PRO A 15 -19.47 11.38 13.30
N LEU A 16 -18.99 12.39 14.04
CA LEU A 16 -18.33 12.18 15.34
C LEU A 16 -19.20 11.36 16.30
N ALA A 17 -20.52 11.52 16.24
CA ALA A 17 -21.48 10.75 17.03
C ALA A 17 -21.39 9.23 16.79
N LEU A 18 -21.12 8.80 15.55
CA LEU A 18 -20.98 7.38 15.20
C LEU A 18 -19.65 6.81 15.74
N ILE A 19 -18.59 7.62 15.69
CA ILE A 19 -17.28 7.26 16.25
C ILE A 19 -17.39 7.12 17.78
N SER A 20 -18.00 8.09 18.46
CA SER A 20 -18.22 8.06 19.91
C SER A 20 -19.01 6.83 20.34
N HIS A 21 -20.15 6.54 19.69
CA HIS A 21 -20.95 5.35 20.00
C HIS A 21 -20.14 4.04 19.89
N ARG A 22 -19.26 3.93 18.87
CA ARG A 22 -18.43 2.73 18.69
C ARG A 22 -17.28 2.63 19.70
N LEU A 23 -16.79 3.75 20.20
CA LEU A 23 -15.81 3.76 21.29
C LEU A 23 -16.47 3.34 22.60
N ASP A 24 -17.66 3.85 22.91
CA ASP A 24 -18.44 3.44 24.09
C ASP A 24 -18.74 1.93 24.05
N GLU A 25 -19.12 1.41 22.89
CA GLU A 25 -19.37 -0.01 22.68
C GLU A 25 -18.08 -0.86 22.73
N LEU A 26 -16.93 -0.26 22.47
CA LEU A 26 -15.63 -0.93 22.60
C LEU A 26 -15.21 -1.00 24.08
N GLU A 27 -15.42 0.08 24.82
CA GLU A 27 -15.19 0.16 26.26
C GLU A 27 -16.07 -0.84 27.02
N ARG A 28 -17.35 -0.97 26.67
CA ARG A 28 -18.25 -1.96 27.30
C ARG A 28 -17.84 -3.41 27.08
N ARG A 29 -17.16 -3.72 25.98
CA ARG A 29 -16.78 -5.10 25.60
C ARG A 29 -15.41 -5.51 26.09
N HIS A 30 -14.60 -4.57 26.54
CA HIS A 30 -13.24 -4.83 27.01
C HIS A 30 -13.07 -4.24 28.40
N ASP A 31 -13.00 -5.11 29.41
CA ASP A 31 -12.70 -4.72 30.79
C ASP A 31 -11.29 -4.11 30.94
N ASP A 32 -10.38 -4.45 30.02
CA ASP A 32 -9.01 -3.94 29.91
C ASP A 32 -8.79 -3.08 28.66
N THR A 33 -7.60 -2.47 28.51
CA THR A 33 -7.28 -1.66 27.31
C THR A 33 -7.47 -2.47 26.01
N PRO A 34 -8.35 -2.04 25.10
CA PRO A 34 -8.63 -2.80 23.88
C PRO A 34 -7.38 -2.86 22.96
N PRO A 35 -7.21 -3.96 22.20
CA PRO A 35 -6.09 -4.08 21.26
C PRO A 35 -6.05 -2.91 20.27
N ARG A 36 -4.85 -2.38 20.00
CA ARG A 36 -4.66 -1.18 19.16
C ARG A 36 -5.33 -1.29 17.78
N GLY A 37 -5.38 -2.48 17.18
CA GLY A 37 -6.03 -2.71 15.90
C GLY A 37 -7.55 -2.51 15.94
N VAL A 38 -8.18 -2.93 17.03
CA VAL A 38 -9.63 -2.80 17.24
C VAL A 38 -10.00 -1.34 17.51
N LEU A 39 -9.22 -0.66 18.36
CA LEU A 39 -9.36 0.78 18.62
C LEU A 39 -9.22 1.59 17.32
N ARG A 40 -8.19 1.30 16.52
CA ARG A 40 -7.94 1.98 15.24
C ARG A 40 -9.10 1.78 14.26
N THR A 41 -9.71 0.61 14.26
CA THR A 41 -10.87 0.29 13.43
C THR A 41 -12.10 1.09 13.88
N ALA A 42 -12.35 1.18 15.20
CA ALA A 42 -13.43 2.00 15.75
C ALA A 42 -13.27 3.49 15.40
N LEU A 43 -12.05 4.03 15.52
CA LEU A 43 -11.73 5.42 15.17
C LEU A 43 -11.89 5.74 13.67
N LEU A 44 -11.66 4.74 12.82
CA LEU A 44 -11.80 4.87 11.36
C LEU A 44 -13.18 4.46 10.87
N ASP A 45 -14.19 4.51 11.74
CA ASP A 45 -15.58 4.21 11.39
C ASP A 45 -15.77 2.80 10.80
N GLY A 46 -15.00 1.84 11.31
CA GLY A 46 -15.21 0.41 11.07
C GLY A 46 -14.22 -0.24 10.13
N THR A 47 -14.41 -1.55 9.96
CA THR A 47 -13.51 -2.45 9.24
C THR A 47 -13.36 -2.07 7.78
N ASP A 48 -14.43 -1.68 7.12
CA ASP A 48 -14.44 -1.44 5.68
C ASP A 48 -13.66 -0.19 5.30
N ARG A 49 -13.85 0.89 6.08
CA ARG A 49 -13.10 2.13 5.91
C ARG A 49 -11.65 1.95 6.34
N HIS A 50 -11.39 1.23 7.43
CA HIS A 50 -10.03 0.88 7.82
C HIS A 50 -9.31 0.10 6.71
N ALA A 51 -9.93 -0.95 6.15
CA ALA A 51 -9.38 -1.77 5.08
C ALA A 51 -9.13 -0.95 3.81
N THR A 52 -10.07 -0.08 3.44
CA THR A 52 -9.93 0.82 2.29
C THR A 52 -8.72 1.76 2.45
N LEU A 53 -8.59 2.39 3.63
CA LEU A 53 -7.48 3.29 3.93
C LEU A 53 -6.14 2.56 4.01
N ALA A 54 -6.12 1.35 4.58
CA ALA A 54 -4.93 0.50 4.63
C ALA A 54 -4.49 0.10 3.22
N ARG A 55 -5.42 -0.33 2.36
CA ARG A 55 -5.16 -0.62 0.95
C ARG A 55 -4.62 0.59 0.20
N ALA A 56 -5.24 1.76 0.37
CA ALA A 56 -4.76 2.99 -0.26
C ALA A 56 -3.36 3.41 0.24
N ALA A 57 -3.08 3.24 1.53
CA ALA A 57 -1.76 3.51 2.09
C ALA A 57 -0.69 2.55 1.55
N MET A 58 -1.02 1.27 1.44
CA MET A 58 -0.16 0.24 0.87
C MET A 58 0.17 0.55 -0.60
N LEU A 59 -0.84 0.93 -1.40
CA LEU A 59 -0.63 1.32 -2.80
C LEU A 59 0.31 2.53 -2.92
N ARG A 60 0.08 3.58 -2.12
CA ARG A 60 0.97 4.76 -2.10
C ARG A 60 2.41 4.42 -1.68
N LEU A 61 2.58 3.49 -0.75
CA LEU A 61 3.90 3.01 -0.35
C LEU A 61 4.60 2.29 -1.53
N HIS A 62 3.90 1.40 -2.23
CA HIS A 62 4.44 0.73 -3.40
C HIS A 62 4.79 1.70 -4.52
N ASP A 63 3.95 2.70 -4.79
CA ASP A 63 4.22 3.74 -5.77
C ASP A 63 5.50 4.52 -5.44
N ARG A 64 5.68 4.88 -4.16
CA ARG A 64 6.88 5.56 -3.68
C ARG A 64 8.12 4.67 -3.84
N LEU A 65 8.07 3.42 -3.40
CA LEU A 65 9.18 2.49 -3.52
C LEU A 65 9.56 2.25 -4.99
N ALA A 66 8.57 2.17 -5.88
CA ALA A 66 8.79 2.06 -7.32
C ALA A 66 9.43 3.33 -7.92
N ALA A 67 9.07 4.52 -7.42
CA ALA A 67 9.72 5.77 -7.82
C ALA A 67 11.18 5.82 -7.35
N GLU A 68 11.45 5.48 -6.08
CA GLU A 68 12.80 5.41 -5.52
C GLU A 68 13.69 4.41 -6.28
N ALA A 69 13.14 3.23 -6.62
CA ALA A 69 13.84 2.22 -7.42
C ALA A 69 14.18 2.73 -8.83
N ARG A 70 13.24 3.41 -9.50
CA ARG A 70 13.48 4.02 -10.83
C ARG A 70 14.55 5.12 -10.77
N GLN A 71 14.53 5.95 -9.74
CA GLN A 71 15.53 6.99 -9.53
C GLN A 71 16.92 6.38 -9.27
N GLY A 72 17.00 5.35 -8.42
CA GLY A 72 18.23 4.58 -8.19
C GLY A 72 18.78 3.96 -9.48
N ALA A 73 17.89 3.38 -10.31
CA ALA A 73 18.26 2.83 -11.61
C ALA A 73 18.81 3.90 -12.57
N ALA A 74 18.13 5.03 -12.67
CA ALA A 74 18.54 6.14 -13.53
C ALA A 74 19.89 6.71 -13.09
N GLN A 75 20.10 6.91 -11.78
CA GLN A 75 21.37 7.39 -11.25
C GLN A 75 22.50 6.41 -11.55
N ARG A 76 22.28 5.12 -11.31
CA ARG A 76 23.31 4.10 -11.51
C ARG A 76 23.66 3.91 -12.99
N ARG A 77 22.69 4.02 -13.90
CA ARG A 77 22.94 4.04 -15.36
C ARG A 77 23.82 5.21 -15.81
N ARG A 78 23.77 6.35 -15.10
CA ARG A 78 24.61 7.51 -15.41
C ARG A 78 26.04 7.34 -14.91
N THR A 79 26.24 6.58 -13.83
CA THR A 79 27.54 6.48 -13.16
C THR A 79 28.27 5.15 -13.40
N LEU A 80 27.57 4.11 -13.86
CA LEU A 80 28.12 2.77 -14.01
C LEU A 80 28.62 2.55 -15.46
N PRO A 81 29.93 2.29 -15.64
CA PRO A 81 30.49 1.90 -16.93
C PRO A 81 29.89 0.59 -17.46
N ALA A 82 29.75 0.46 -18.78
CA ALA A 82 29.13 -0.70 -19.44
C ALA A 82 29.90 -2.02 -19.26
N ASP A 83 31.20 -1.96 -18.99
CA ASP A 83 32.04 -3.11 -18.66
C ASP A 83 31.74 -3.65 -17.24
N ARG A 84 31.15 -2.83 -16.36
CA ARG A 84 30.88 -3.19 -14.96
C ARG A 84 29.43 -3.59 -14.67
N THR A 85 28.52 -3.43 -15.63
CA THR A 85 27.10 -3.78 -15.47
C THR A 85 26.87 -5.25 -15.15
N ALA A 86 27.65 -6.18 -15.73
CA ALA A 86 27.47 -7.62 -15.53
C ALA A 86 27.80 -8.08 -14.09
N GLY A 87 28.68 -7.36 -13.39
CA GLY A 87 29.09 -7.68 -12.01
C GLY A 87 28.38 -6.86 -10.94
N ASP A 88 27.44 -5.97 -11.31
CA ASP A 88 26.82 -5.07 -10.36
C ASP A 88 25.73 -5.77 -9.54
N ALA A 89 26.03 -6.01 -8.26
CA ALA A 89 25.14 -6.70 -7.33
C ALA A 89 23.81 -5.97 -7.08
N TRP A 90 23.70 -4.68 -7.38
CA TRP A 90 22.44 -3.96 -7.25
C TRP A 90 21.54 -4.22 -8.47
N LEU A 91 22.09 -4.21 -9.69
CA LEU A 91 21.35 -4.59 -10.90
C LEU A 91 20.87 -6.03 -10.85
N SER A 92 21.70 -6.96 -10.38
CA SER A 92 21.30 -8.37 -10.22
C SER A 92 20.14 -8.52 -9.23
N ARG A 93 20.18 -7.80 -8.09
CA ARG A 93 19.07 -7.80 -7.12
C ARG A 93 17.81 -7.15 -7.68
N LEU A 94 17.94 -6.05 -8.42
CA LEU A 94 16.81 -5.38 -9.06
C LEU A 94 16.13 -6.31 -10.09
N ALA A 95 16.93 -6.97 -10.94
CA ALA A 95 16.41 -7.90 -11.94
C ALA A 95 15.68 -9.09 -11.29
N ALA A 96 16.26 -9.66 -10.22
CA ALA A 96 15.62 -10.74 -9.47
C ALA A 96 14.30 -10.30 -8.81
N ALA A 97 14.27 -9.12 -8.20
CA ALA A 97 13.05 -8.57 -7.59
C ALA A 97 11.95 -8.32 -8.64
N LEU A 98 12.30 -7.75 -9.79
CA LEU A 98 11.35 -7.54 -10.90
C LEU A 98 10.82 -8.87 -11.45
N ALA A 99 11.67 -9.89 -11.59
CA ALA A 99 11.26 -11.22 -12.02
C ALA A 99 10.31 -11.88 -11.01
N TYR A 100 10.61 -11.78 -9.72
CA TYR A 100 9.76 -12.28 -8.65
C TYR A 100 8.37 -11.62 -8.68
N HIS A 101 8.31 -10.29 -8.74
CA HIS A 101 7.03 -9.57 -8.79
C HIS A 101 6.25 -9.85 -10.07
N ARG A 102 6.92 -9.97 -11.22
CA ARG A 102 6.27 -10.39 -12.48
C ARG A 102 5.63 -11.77 -12.33
N ASN A 103 6.37 -12.75 -11.80
CA ASN A 103 5.87 -14.11 -11.61
C ASN A 103 4.70 -14.14 -10.62
N ALA A 104 4.78 -13.40 -9.51
CA ALA A 104 3.68 -13.27 -8.55
C ALA A 104 2.43 -12.68 -9.21
N ALA A 105 2.57 -11.62 -10.01
CA ALA A 105 1.46 -11.03 -10.76
C ALA A 105 0.85 -11.99 -11.79
N SER A 106 1.68 -12.76 -12.51
CA SER A 106 1.22 -13.79 -13.44
C SER A 106 0.45 -14.90 -12.74
N ILE A 107 0.89 -15.36 -11.56
CA ILE A 107 0.19 -16.36 -10.76
C ILE A 107 -1.17 -15.83 -10.30
N LEU A 108 -1.24 -14.60 -9.81
CA LEU A 108 -2.51 -13.98 -9.40
C LEU A 108 -3.47 -13.86 -10.59
N PHE A 109 -2.99 -13.42 -11.75
CA PHE A 109 -3.80 -13.31 -12.96
C PHE A 109 -4.35 -14.68 -13.41
N LEU A 110 -3.53 -15.73 -13.34
CA LEU A 110 -3.97 -17.10 -13.67
C LEU A 110 -4.90 -17.72 -12.62
N ALA A 111 -4.82 -17.29 -11.35
CA ALA A 111 -5.69 -17.76 -10.29
C ALA A 111 -7.06 -17.07 -10.28
N GLU A 112 -7.18 -15.92 -10.95
CA GLU A 112 -8.43 -15.19 -11.15
C GLU A 112 -9.17 -15.59 -12.45
N ALA A 113 -8.56 -16.41 -13.31
CA ALA A 113 -9.09 -16.87 -14.60
C ALA A 113 -9.69 -18.28 -14.52
#